data_AF-A0A840EYW8-F1
#
_entry.id   AF-A0A840EYW8-F1
#
_cell.length_a   1.000
_cell.length_b   1.000
_cell.length_c   1.000
_cell.angle_alpha   90.00
_cell.angle_beta   90.00
_cell.angle_gamma   90.00
#
_symmetry.space_group_name_H-M   'P 1'
#
loop_
_entity.id
_entity.type
_entity.pdbx_description
1 polymer ?
#
loop_
_entity_poly.entity_id
_entity_poly.type
_entity_poly.pdbx_seq_one_letter_code
_entity_poly.pdbx_strand_id
1 'polypeptide(L)'
;MTGRLDHSVGVLSSSSFEADMTVGWVLSLGYVARRVTVNDLRSGAPRPKILIVDGPSISADLPPTVTHGVRVIVVGESGTVTVAGGATVVRDDTDTAGVVQHWIARVLGDGGERVQMTRREQEVLATYVLGATVRETADLHYIAECTVRTHYRRVSRRYEEIGRPIANKAQLLLAMVADGWLRLDGSLGPSAQV
;
A
#
# COMPACT_ATOMS: atom_id res chain seq x y z
N MET A 1 -2.06 -25.99 19.77
CA MET A 1 -0.81 -25.19 19.71
C MET A 1 -1.02 -24.11 18.68
N THR A 2 -1.39 -22.91 19.12
CA THR A 2 -1.75 -21.78 18.25
C THR A 2 -0.46 -21.24 17.63
N GLY A 3 -0.32 -21.33 16.31
CA GLY A 3 0.87 -20.87 15.59
C GLY A 3 1.15 -19.39 15.90
N ARG A 4 2.40 -19.05 16.18
CA ARG A 4 2.84 -17.69 16.51
C ARG A 4 2.56 -16.78 15.30
N LEU A 5 1.76 -15.72 15.52
CA LEU A 5 1.50 -14.69 14.51
C LEU A 5 2.70 -13.74 14.43
N ASP A 6 3.18 -13.43 13.23
CA ASP A 6 4.16 -12.37 12.99
C ASP A 6 3.47 -11.07 12.56
N HIS A 7 4.08 -9.94 12.91
CA HIS A 7 3.54 -8.61 12.61
C HIS A 7 3.86 -8.25 11.15
N SER A 8 3.22 -8.96 10.22
CA SER A 8 3.47 -8.86 8.79
C SER A 8 2.19 -9.07 7.97
N VAL A 9 2.27 -8.71 6.69
CA VAL A 9 1.28 -8.99 5.65
C VAL A 9 1.79 -10.10 4.75
N GLY A 10 1.04 -11.19 4.66
CA GLY A 10 1.27 -12.23 3.66
C GLY A 10 0.48 -11.93 2.41
N VAL A 11 1.07 -12.17 1.24
CA VAL A 11 0.38 -12.08 -0.05
C VAL A 11 0.37 -13.44 -0.72
N LEU A 12 -0.82 -13.89 -1.10
CA LEU A 12 -1.08 -15.16 -1.78
C LEU A 12 -1.83 -14.85 -3.10
N SER A 13 -1.14 -15.00 -4.22
CA SER A 13 -1.73 -14.88 -5.56
C SER A 13 -1.34 -16.10 -6.41
N SER A 14 -2.11 -16.38 -7.46
CA SER A 14 -1.85 -17.41 -8.47
C SER A 14 -0.73 -16.96 -9.41
N SER A 15 -0.58 -15.65 -9.58
CA SER A 15 0.51 -15.02 -10.31
C SER A 15 1.60 -14.60 -9.33
N SER A 16 2.81 -15.12 -9.53
CA SER A 16 3.97 -14.65 -8.77
C SER A 16 4.24 -13.17 -9.00
N PHE A 17 3.94 -12.67 -10.20
CA PHE A 17 4.13 -11.27 -10.56
C PHE A 17 3.17 -10.35 -9.79
N GLU A 18 1.88 -10.69 -9.73
CA GLU A 18 0.89 -9.93 -8.96
C GLU A 18 1.22 -9.97 -7.46
N ALA A 19 1.62 -11.15 -6.96
CA ALA A 19 2.06 -11.28 -5.58
C ALA A 19 3.23 -10.33 -5.25
N ASP A 20 4.23 -10.26 -6.12
CA ASP A 20 5.40 -9.40 -5.93
C ASP A 20 5.02 -7.91 -6.05
N MET A 21 4.09 -7.55 -6.93
CA MET A 21 3.54 -6.20 -7.01
C MET A 21 2.83 -5.78 -5.72
N THR A 22 1.94 -6.62 -5.19
CA THR A 22 1.23 -6.32 -3.95
C THR A 22 2.19 -6.28 -2.77
N VAL A 23 3.18 -7.18 -2.70
CA VAL A 23 4.24 -7.13 -1.67
C VAL A 23 5.00 -5.80 -1.76
N GLY A 24 5.43 -5.40 -2.96
CA GLY A 24 6.12 -4.13 -3.19
C GLY A 24 5.27 -2.92 -2.80
N TRP A 25 3.98 -2.95 -3.09
CA TRP A 25 3.04 -1.91 -2.67
C TRP A 25 2.91 -1.86 -1.14
N VAL A 26 2.69 -2.99 -0.46
CA VAL A 26 2.57 -3.01 1.01
C VAL A 26 3.87 -2.57 1.70
N LEU A 27 5.04 -2.95 1.16
CA LEU A 27 6.34 -2.45 1.62
C LEU A 27 6.44 -0.93 1.43
N SER A 28 5.92 -0.40 0.32
CA SER A 28 5.89 1.04 0.06
C SER A 28 5.03 1.81 1.07
N LEU A 29 4.04 1.16 1.69
CA LEU A 29 3.24 1.70 2.80
C LEU A 29 3.96 1.63 4.17
N GLY A 30 5.17 1.06 4.23
CA GLY A 30 5.93 0.92 5.47
C GLY A 30 5.58 -0.30 6.32
N TYR A 31 4.82 -1.27 5.79
CA TYR A 31 4.55 -2.53 6.49
C TYR A 31 5.47 -3.64 6.02
N VAL A 32 5.80 -4.57 6.92
CA VAL A 32 6.51 -5.80 6.56
C VAL A 32 5.58 -6.68 5.73
N ALA A 33 5.97 -7.00 4.49
CA ALA A 33 5.22 -7.90 3.63
C ALA A 33 6.09 -9.01 3.03
N ARG A 34 5.47 -10.17 2.77
CA ARG A 34 6.13 -11.30 2.11
C ARG A 34 5.15 -12.11 1.27
N ARG A 35 5.67 -12.80 0.27
CA ARG A 35 4.90 -13.83 -0.44
C ARG A 35 4.64 -15.03 0.48
N VAL A 36 3.43 -15.56 0.38
CA VAL A 36 2.98 -16.76 1.10
C VAL A 36 2.37 -17.70 0.07
N THR A 37 2.64 -18.99 0.21
CA THR A 37 1.99 -20.05 -0.59
C THR A 37 1.04 -20.87 0.27
N VAL A 38 0.13 -21.63 -0.36
CA VAL A 38 -0.76 -22.55 0.36
C VAL A 38 0.04 -23.59 1.17
N ASN A 39 1.19 -24.03 0.65
CA ASN A 39 2.07 -24.97 1.37
C ASN A 39 2.72 -24.34 2.61
N ASP A 40 3.06 -23.05 2.58
CA ASP A 40 3.58 -22.35 3.77
C ASP A 40 2.53 -22.27 4.89
N LEU A 41 1.25 -22.09 4.51
CA LEU A 41 0.14 -22.06 5.45
C LEU A 41 -0.14 -23.44 6.08
N ARG A 42 0.10 -24.52 5.34
CA ARG A 42 -0.07 -25.92 5.80
C ARG A 42 1.11 -26.42 6.64
N SER A 43 2.34 -25.97 6.34
CA SER A 43 3.57 -26.44 6.98
C SER A 43 3.85 -25.87 8.38
N GLY A 44 3.03 -24.92 8.86
CA GLY A 44 3.17 -24.36 10.20
C GLY A 44 4.20 -23.24 10.32
N ALA A 45 4.61 -22.63 9.20
CA ALA A 45 5.42 -21.42 9.19
C ALA A 45 4.76 -20.29 10.03
N PRO A 46 5.54 -19.30 10.53
CA PRO A 46 4.99 -18.12 11.21
C PRO A 46 3.89 -17.48 10.36
N ARG A 47 2.73 -17.23 10.96
CA ARG A 47 1.56 -16.81 10.20
C ARG A 47 1.43 -15.29 10.23
N PRO A 48 1.26 -14.64 9.06
CA PRO A 48 1.11 -13.20 9.04
C PRO A 48 -0.18 -12.81 9.75
N LYS A 49 -0.19 -11.67 10.42
CA LYS A 49 -1.41 -11.11 11.01
C LYS A 49 -2.47 -10.76 9.97
N ILE A 50 -2.05 -10.42 8.75
CA ILE A 50 -2.92 -10.16 7.61
C ILE A 50 -2.52 -11.04 6.44
N LEU A 51 -3.49 -11.64 5.76
CA LEU A 51 -3.27 -12.39 4.53
C LEU A 51 -4.10 -11.76 3.40
N ILE A 52 -3.44 -11.15 2.42
CA ILE A 52 -4.06 -10.69 1.18
C ILE A 52 -4.09 -11.87 0.21
N VAL A 53 -5.27 -12.17 -0.32
CA VAL A 53 -5.50 -13.26 -1.25
C VAL A 53 -6.09 -12.69 -2.53
N ASP A 54 -5.38 -12.87 -3.63
CA ASP A 54 -5.84 -12.42 -4.94
C ASP A 54 -6.53 -13.58 -5.67
N GLY A 55 -7.80 -13.38 -6.02
CA GLY A 55 -8.58 -14.31 -6.83
C GLY A 55 -9.46 -15.31 -6.06
N PRO A 56 -10.67 -15.61 -6.59
CA PRO A 56 -11.66 -16.45 -5.92
C PRO A 56 -11.24 -17.92 -5.80
N SER A 57 -10.47 -18.46 -6.77
CA SER A 57 -10.04 -19.87 -6.76
C SER A 57 -9.10 -20.20 -5.60
N ILE A 58 -8.25 -19.25 -5.22
CA ILE A 58 -7.27 -19.44 -4.16
C ILE A 58 -7.92 -19.30 -2.80
N SER A 59 -8.88 -18.38 -2.68
CA SER A 59 -9.66 -18.20 -1.45
C SER A 59 -10.38 -19.49 -1.01
N ALA A 60 -10.81 -20.32 -1.96
CA ALA A 60 -11.51 -21.56 -1.70
C ALA A 60 -10.59 -22.70 -1.18
N ASP A 61 -9.29 -22.66 -1.50
CA ASP A 61 -8.31 -23.65 -1.07
C ASP A 61 -7.56 -23.27 0.22
N LEU A 62 -8.01 -22.19 0.89
CA LEU A 62 -7.43 -21.76 2.16
C LEU A 62 -7.68 -22.82 3.25
N PRO A 63 -6.64 -23.27 3.98
CA PRO A 63 -6.84 -24.17 5.09
C PRO A 63 -7.73 -23.53 6.17
N PRO A 64 -8.75 -24.24 6.72
CA PRO A 64 -9.65 -23.69 7.73
C PRO A 64 -8.92 -23.25 9.00
N THR A 65 -7.72 -23.79 9.25
CA THR A 65 -6.86 -23.41 10.39
C THR A 65 -6.27 -22.01 10.26
N VAL A 66 -6.24 -21.38 9.09
CA VAL A 66 -5.71 -20.01 8.88
C VAL A 66 -6.60 -18.97 9.55
N THR A 67 -7.90 -19.24 9.66
CA THR A 67 -8.94 -18.30 10.17
C THR A 67 -8.76 -17.87 11.62
N HIS A 68 -7.96 -18.60 12.41
CA HIS A 68 -7.76 -18.28 13.82
C HIS A 68 -6.66 -17.23 13.98
N GLY A 69 -7.08 -15.97 14.17
CA GLY A 69 -6.22 -14.84 14.51
C GLY A 69 -5.54 -14.14 13.33
N VAL A 70 -5.69 -14.65 12.10
CA VAL A 70 -5.25 -14.00 10.87
C VAL A 70 -6.44 -13.28 10.23
N ARG A 71 -6.29 -12.00 9.88
CA ARG A 71 -7.29 -11.31 9.06
C ARG A 71 -7.02 -11.58 7.58
N VAL A 72 -7.93 -12.28 6.93
CA VAL A 72 -7.85 -12.54 5.49
C VAL A 72 -8.56 -11.41 4.73
N ILE A 73 -7.88 -10.83 3.73
CA ILE A 73 -8.41 -9.84 2.81
C ILE A 73 -8.43 -10.49 1.43
N VAL A 74 -9.61 -10.69 0.84
CA VAL A 74 -9.71 -11.26 -0.51
C VAL A 74 -9.97 -10.14 -1.49
N VAL A 75 -9.14 -10.03 -2.53
CA VAL A 75 -9.24 -9.10 -3.65
C VAL A 75 -9.64 -9.88 -4.90
N GLY A 76 -10.60 -9.38 -5.68
CA GLY A 76 -10.96 -9.99 -6.97
C GLY A 76 -12.20 -9.39 -7.65
N GLU A 77 -12.27 -9.57 -8.98
CA GLU A 77 -13.43 -9.23 -9.82
C GLU A 77 -14.61 -10.13 -9.45
N SER A 78 -15.59 -9.55 -8.73
CA SER A 78 -16.92 -10.11 -8.42
C SER A 78 -17.05 -11.64 -8.38
N GLY A 79 -16.99 -12.18 -7.17
CA GLY A 79 -17.45 -13.53 -6.85
C GLY A 79 -17.94 -13.61 -5.40
N THR A 80 -18.86 -14.53 -5.12
CA THR A 80 -19.28 -14.82 -3.75
C THR A 80 -18.15 -15.58 -3.05
N VAL A 81 -17.26 -14.84 -2.39
CA VAL A 81 -16.16 -15.44 -1.64
C VAL A 81 -16.68 -15.88 -0.26
N THR A 82 -16.89 -17.18 -0.10
CA THR A 82 -17.26 -17.78 1.19
C THR A 82 -16.00 -17.92 2.04
N VAL A 83 -15.58 -16.85 2.70
CA VAL A 83 -14.44 -16.95 3.61
C VAL A 83 -14.90 -17.42 4.98
N ALA A 84 -14.25 -18.46 5.50
CA ALA A 84 -14.50 -18.95 6.84
C ALA A 84 -14.09 -17.89 7.89
N GLY A 85 -15.05 -17.50 8.74
CA GLY A 85 -14.88 -16.82 10.03
C GLY A 85 -13.84 -15.68 10.11
N GLY A 86 -14.27 -14.44 9.86
CA GLY A 86 -13.53 -13.22 10.24
C GLY A 86 -12.76 -12.50 9.13
N ALA A 87 -12.89 -12.95 7.88
CA ALA A 87 -12.26 -12.29 6.74
C ALA A 87 -13.08 -11.12 6.21
N THR A 88 -12.37 -10.16 5.62
CA THR A 88 -12.97 -9.04 4.90
C THR A 88 -12.79 -9.29 3.41
N VAL A 89 -13.89 -9.32 2.67
CA VAL A 89 -13.83 -9.38 1.21
C VAL A 89 -13.82 -7.94 0.69
N VAL A 90 -12.78 -7.59 -0.07
CA VAL A 90 -12.65 -6.30 -0.75
C VAL A 90 -12.90 -6.56 -2.22
N ARG A 91 -13.94 -5.92 -2.77
CA ARG A 91 -14.22 -6.03 -4.20
C ARG A 91 -13.11 -5.32 -4.95
N ASP A 92 -12.67 -5.91 -6.06
CA ASP A 92 -11.75 -5.23 -6.95
C ASP A 92 -12.49 -4.09 -7.70
N ASP A 93 -12.60 -2.95 -7.03
CA ASP A 93 -13.20 -1.72 -7.52
C ASP A 93 -12.17 -0.59 -7.57
N THR A 94 -12.58 0.62 -7.93
CA THR A 94 -11.66 1.74 -8.14
C THR A 94 -10.87 2.14 -6.87
N ASP A 95 -11.25 1.68 -5.67
CA ASP A 95 -10.58 2.02 -4.39
C ASP A 95 -10.07 0.78 -3.61
N THR A 96 -9.87 -0.36 -4.27
CA THR A 96 -9.33 -1.59 -3.65
C THR A 96 -8.10 -1.31 -2.78
N ALA A 97 -7.14 -0.53 -3.30
CA ALA A 97 -5.91 -0.21 -2.59
C ALA A 97 -6.16 0.61 -1.30
N GLY A 98 -7.07 1.59 -1.34
CA GLY A 98 -7.43 2.39 -0.18
C GLY A 98 -8.12 1.56 0.91
N VAL A 99 -9.01 0.65 0.50
CA VAL A 99 -9.67 -0.29 1.42
C VAL A 99 -8.68 -1.26 2.05
N VAL A 100 -7.81 -1.89 1.25
CA VAL A 100 -6.78 -2.81 1.74
C VAL A 100 -5.85 -2.09 2.71
N GLN A 101 -5.39 -0.88 2.37
CA GLN A 101 -4.56 -0.05 3.24
C GLN A 101 -5.25 0.26 4.57
N HIS A 102 -6.51 0.68 4.55
CA HIS A 102 -7.28 0.96 5.77
C HIS A 102 -7.31 -0.25 6.71
N TRP A 103 -7.51 -1.45 6.17
CA TRP A 103 -7.51 -2.68 6.97
C TRP A 103 -6.13 -3.03 7.51
N ILE A 104 -5.07 -2.81 6.72
CA ILE A 104 -3.70 -3.00 7.20
C ILE A 104 -3.42 -2.06 8.38
N ALA A 105 -3.76 -0.77 8.25
CA ALA A 105 -3.59 0.21 9.31
C ALA A 105 -4.36 -0.15 10.58
N ARG A 106 -5.60 -0.64 10.44
CA ARG A 106 -6.43 -1.01 11.58
C ARG A 106 -5.91 -2.22 12.37
N VAL A 107 -5.23 -3.15 11.71
CA VAL A 107 -4.76 -4.43 12.33
C VAL A 107 -3.30 -4.35 12.77
N LEU A 108 -2.45 -3.69 12.00
CA LEU A 108 -1.02 -3.54 12.28
C LEU A 108 -0.70 -2.23 13.00
N GLY A 109 -1.65 -1.27 13.06
CA GLY A 109 -1.39 0.11 13.47
C GLY A 109 -1.04 0.97 12.25
N ASP A 110 -0.91 2.29 12.43
CA ASP A 110 -0.51 3.17 11.33
C ASP A 110 0.78 2.65 10.68
N GLY A 111 0.70 2.35 9.39
CA GLY A 111 1.88 2.07 8.55
C GLY A 111 2.87 3.19 8.75
N GLY A 112 4.15 2.81 8.85
CA GLY A 112 5.21 3.64 9.43
C GLY A 112 5.06 5.14 9.13
N GLU A 113 5.35 5.95 10.15
CA GLU A 113 5.19 7.41 10.21
C GLU A 113 4.93 8.09 8.84
N ARG A 114 3.69 8.57 8.66
CA ARG A 114 3.30 9.35 7.48
C ARG A 114 4.26 10.52 7.31
N VAL A 115 4.92 10.62 6.15
CA VAL A 115 5.77 11.78 5.86
C VAL A 115 4.88 12.99 5.73
N GLN A 116 5.00 13.93 6.67
CA GLN A 116 4.23 15.16 6.62
C GLN A 116 4.60 15.94 5.36
N MET A 117 3.60 16.41 4.61
CA MET A 117 3.78 17.31 3.48
C MET A 117 2.97 18.57 3.70
N THR A 118 3.59 19.73 3.46
CA THR A 118 2.83 20.99 3.46
C THR A 118 1.85 20.99 2.29
N ARG A 119 0.76 21.76 2.41
CA ARG A 119 -0.21 21.93 1.31
C ARG A 119 0.47 22.34 0.00
N ARG A 120 1.45 23.25 0.07
CA ARG A 120 2.16 23.73 -1.12
C ARG A 120 3.02 22.65 -1.76
N GLU A 121 3.72 21.85 -0.96
CA GLU A 121 4.50 20.72 -1.46
C GLU A 121 3.60 19.66 -2.09
N GLN A 122 2.45 19.39 -1.47
CA GLN A 122 1.45 18.46 -1.97
C GLN A 122 0.92 18.90 -3.34
N GLU A 123 0.47 20.14 -3.48
CA GLU A 123 -0.03 20.69 -4.75
C GLU A 123 1.03 20.61 -5.85
N VAL A 124 2.24 21.12 -5.59
CA VAL A 124 3.32 21.16 -6.59
C VAL A 124 3.78 19.76 -6.99
N LEU A 125 3.94 18.85 -6.02
CA LEU A 125 4.43 17.51 -6.30
C LEU A 125 3.35 16.63 -6.90
N ALA A 126 2.07 16.82 -6.59
CA ALA A 126 0.98 16.10 -7.24
C ALA A 126 0.99 16.36 -8.76
N THR A 127 1.02 17.63 -9.17
CA THR A 127 1.12 18.00 -10.60
C THR A 127 2.35 17.41 -11.25
N TYR A 128 3.50 17.47 -10.56
CA TYR A 128 4.71 16.83 -11.05
C TYR A 128 4.48 15.33 -11.25
N VAL A 129 4.21 14.56 -10.18
CA VAL A 129 4.14 13.09 -10.21
C VAL A 129 3.06 12.53 -11.15
N LEU A 130 1.98 13.28 -11.39
CA LEU A 130 0.89 12.91 -12.31
C LEU A 130 1.21 13.06 -13.80
N GLY A 131 2.40 13.58 -14.16
CA GLY A 131 2.86 13.52 -15.54
C GLY A 131 3.59 14.77 -16.02
N ALA A 132 3.38 15.92 -15.36
CA ALA A 132 4.02 17.17 -15.77
C ALA A 132 5.55 17.09 -15.65
N THR A 133 6.22 17.82 -16.54
CA THR A 133 7.66 18.11 -16.44
C THR A 133 7.92 19.13 -15.34
N VAL A 134 9.20 19.31 -14.96
CA VAL A 134 9.60 20.33 -13.98
C VAL A 134 9.20 21.72 -14.45
N ARG A 135 9.33 21.99 -15.76
CA ARG A 135 8.97 23.26 -16.38
C ARG A 135 7.47 23.51 -16.35
N GLU A 136 6.67 22.57 -16.84
CA GLU A 136 5.20 22.69 -16.82
C GLU A 136 4.67 22.84 -15.39
N THR A 137 5.23 22.09 -14.44
CA THR A 137 4.88 22.22 -13.02
C THR A 137 5.20 23.63 -12.51
N ALA A 138 6.39 24.15 -12.83
CA ALA A 138 6.81 25.48 -12.43
C ALA A 138 5.87 26.56 -12.98
N ASP A 139 5.50 26.45 -14.25
CA ASP A 139 4.58 27.37 -14.95
C ASP A 139 3.17 27.32 -14.34
N LEU A 140 2.60 26.12 -14.13
CA LEU A 140 1.26 25.94 -13.53
C LEU A 140 1.15 26.49 -12.10
N HIS A 141 2.25 26.42 -11.34
CA HIS A 141 2.29 26.87 -9.96
C HIS A 141 2.90 28.26 -9.77
N TYR A 142 3.30 28.96 -10.83
CA TYR A 142 3.92 30.29 -10.76
C TYR A 142 5.17 30.33 -9.85
N ILE A 143 6.05 29.34 -9.98
CA ILE A 143 7.32 29.24 -9.24
C ILE A 143 8.48 28.96 -10.18
N ALA A 144 9.71 29.08 -9.70
CA ALA A 144 10.88 28.68 -10.47
C ALA A 144 11.04 27.15 -10.53
N GLU A 145 11.64 26.62 -11.62
CA GLU A 145 11.98 25.20 -11.75
C GLU A 145 12.85 24.69 -10.58
N CYS A 146 13.77 25.52 -10.09
CA CYS A 146 14.62 25.19 -8.94
C CYS A 146 13.80 24.98 -7.65
N THR A 147 12.66 25.67 -7.51
CA THR A 147 11.73 25.50 -6.38
C THR A 147 11.03 24.15 -6.46
N VAL A 148 10.59 23.71 -7.64
CA VAL A 148 10.02 22.36 -7.85
C VAL A 148 11.03 21.28 -7.45
N ARG A 149 12.27 21.38 -7.95
CA ARG A 149 13.37 20.45 -7.59
C ARG A 149 13.66 20.47 -6.10
N THR A 150 13.57 21.64 -5.46
CA THR A 150 13.78 21.79 -4.01
C THR A 150 12.66 21.09 -3.21
N HIS A 151 11.40 21.25 -3.61
CA HIS A 151 10.28 20.54 -2.99
C HIS A 151 10.45 19.03 -3.11
N TYR A 152 10.80 18.53 -4.31
CA TYR A 152 11.08 17.11 -4.54
C TYR A 152 12.18 16.61 -3.59
N ARG A 153 13.34 17.26 -3.58
CA ARG A 153 14.48 16.86 -2.72
C ARG A 153 14.13 16.87 -1.23
N ARG A 154 13.37 17.84 -0.75
CA ARG A 154 12.97 17.94 0.66
C ARG A 154 12.00 16.82 1.06
N VAL A 155 11.04 16.48 0.19
CA VAL A 155 10.11 15.37 0.44
C VAL A 155 10.81 14.03 0.35
N SER A 156 11.61 13.79 -0.70
CA SER A 156 12.41 12.56 -0.83
C SER A 156 13.32 12.32 0.38
N ARG A 157 13.95 13.38 0.91
CA ARG A 157 14.79 13.27 2.11
C ARG A 157 13.97 12.86 3.35
N ARG A 158 12.78 13.43 3.57
CA ARG A 158 11.90 13.02 4.68
C ARG A 158 11.50 11.55 4.58
N TYR A 159 11.27 11.05 3.37
CA TYR A 159 11.03 9.64 3.12
C TYR A 159 12.27 8.76 3.38
N GLU A 160 13.46 9.22 3.00
CA GLU A 160 14.73 8.54 3.31
C GLU A 160 14.99 8.47 4.82
N GLU A 161 14.70 9.54 5.57
CA GLU A 161 14.89 9.63 7.03
C GLU A 161 14.07 8.57 7.80
N ILE A 162 12.91 8.15 7.26
CA ILE A 162 12.08 7.07 7.81
C ILE A 162 12.32 5.70 7.15
N GLY A 163 13.37 5.56 6.33
CA GLY A 163 13.74 4.29 5.70
C GLY A 163 12.97 3.92 4.43
N ARG A 164 12.30 4.88 3.78
CA ARG A 164 11.53 4.69 2.53
C ARG A 164 12.18 5.46 1.36
N PRO A 165 13.37 5.09 0.87
CA PRO A 165 14.11 5.90 -0.10
C PRO A 165 13.35 6.12 -1.42
N ILE A 166 13.39 7.36 -1.94
CA ILE A 166 12.73 7.77 -3.19
C ILE A 166 13.78 8.10 -4.25
N ALA A 167 14.06 7.15 -5.13
CA ALA A 167 15.05 7.30 -6.20
C ALA A 167 14.47 7.96 -7.47
N ASN A 168 13.15 7.92 -7.68
CA ASN A 168 12.52 8.48 -8.87
C ASN A 168 11.08 8.99 -8.65
N LYS A 169 10.57 9.70 -9.66
CA LYS A 169 9.21 10.29 -9.69
C LYS A 169 8.09 9.25 -9.49
N ALA A 170 8.23 8.04 -10.04
CA ALA A 170 7.22 6.99 -9.89
C ALA A 170 7.18 6.43 -8.46
N GLN A 171 8.34 6.32 -7.80
CA GLN A 171 8.38 5.97 -6.38
C GLN A 171 7.76 7.06 -5.51
N LEU A 172 7.98 8.34 -5.83
CA LEU A 172 7.32 9.43 -5.12
C LEU A 172 5.80 9.38 -5.29
N LEU A 173 5.30 9.08 -6.50
CA LEU A 173 3.87 8.87 -6.77
C LEU A 173 3.29 7.81 -5.83
N LEU A 174 3.91 6.62 -5.82
CA LEU A 174 3.47 5.50 -4.99
C LEU A 174 3.50 5.86 -3.51
N ALA A 175 4.53 6.56 -3.04
CA ALA A 175 4.65 7.00 -1.66
C ALA A 175 3.59 8.06 -1.28
N MET A 176 3.28 8.99 -2.18
CA MET A 176 2.22 9.98 -1.97
C MET A 176 0.83 9.33 -1.93
N VAL A 177 0.58 8.31 -2.75
CA VAL A 177 -0.67 7.53 -2.68
C VAL A 177 -0.73 6.71 -1.39
N ALA A 178 0.38 6.04 -1.06
CA ALA A 178 0.55 5.28 0.17
C ALA A 178 0.29 6.12 1.43
N ASP A 179 0.75 7.37 1.46
CA ASP A 179 0.55 8.26 2.60
C ASP A 179 -0.77 9.04 2.52
N GLY A 180 -1.62 8.75 1.53
CA GLY A 180 -2.90 9.42 1.32
C GLY A 180 -2.77 10.90 0.99
N TRP A 181 -1.64 11.35 0.44
CA TRP A 181 -1.48 12.70 -0.12
C TRP A 181 -2.09 12.82 -1.51
N LEU A 182 -2.18 11.71 -2.23
CA LEU A 182 -2.76 11.63 -3.56
C LEU A 182 -3.72 10.43 -3.64
N ARG A 183 -4.87 10.61 -4.28
CA ARG A 183 -5.84 9.55 -4.53
C ARG A 183 -5.68 9.03 -5.96
N LEU A 184 -6.21 7.82 -6.21
CA LEU A 184 -6.10 7.16 -7.52
C LEU A 184 -6.85 7.89 -8.64
N ASP A 185 -7.87 8.67 -8.28
CA ASP A 185 -8.58 9.58 -9.20
C ASP A 185 -7.80 10.87 -9.50
N GLY A 186 -6.59 11.02 -8.96
CA GLY A 186 -5.74 12.19 -9.10
C GLY A 186 -6.07 13.33 -8.13
N SER A 187 -7.05 13.16 -7.25
CA SER A 187 -7.42 14.18 -6.26
C SER A 187 -6.45 14.21 -5.06
N LEU A 188 -6.34 15.37 -4.41
CA LEU A 188 -5.48 15.53 -3.23
C LEU A 188 -6.16 14.98 -1.99
N GLY A 189 -5.40 14.28 -1.15
CA GLY A 189 -5.85 13.87 0.18
C GLY A 189 -5.62 14.93 1.27
N PRO A 190 -5.92 14.63 2.54
CA PRO A 190 -5.88 15.61 3.63
C PRO A 190 -4.45 16.11 3.90
N SER A 191 -4.23 17.43 3.73
CA SER A 191 -2.97 18.14 3.96
C SER A 191 -2.55 18.16 5.43
N ALA A 192 -1.25 18.12 5.73
CA ALA A 192 -0.77 18.41 7.09
C ALA A 192 -1.01 19.90 7.36
N GLN A 193 -1.76 20.22 8.40
CA GLN A 193 -1.77 21.59 8.92
C GLN A 193 -0.53 21.76 9.78
N VAL A 194 0.48 22.44 9.23
CA VAL A 194 1.66 22.92 9.98
C VAL A 194 1.67 24.43 9.90
#